data_AF-T0QLV7-F1
#
_entry.id   AF-T0QLV7-F1
#
_cell.length_a   1.000
_cell.length_b   1.000
_cell.length_c   1.000
_cell.angle_alpha   90.00
_cell.angle_beta   90.00
_cell.angle_gamma   90.00
#
_symmetry.space_group_name_H-M   'P 1'
#
loop_
_entity.id
_entity.type
_entity.pdbx_description
1 polymer ?
#
loop_
_entity_poly.entity_id
_entity_poly.type
_entity_poly.pdbx_seq_one_letter_code
_entity_poly.pdbx_strand_id
1 'polypeptide(L)'
;MAENGQVVLPRPGTVDIAMLMQAKKDLAKEKMISHQTVKLLREEVAECYMKNGVNHFVACKAIREEYAALVKDPWLGMKPIKYQD
;
A
#
# COMPACT_ATOMS: atom_id res chain seq x y z
N MET A 1 17.18 3.42 3.73
CA MET A 1 17.21 1.94 3.65
C MET A 1 16.01 1.43 4.42
N ALA A 2 15.06 0.79 3.74
CA ALA A 2 13.83 0.32 4.37
C ALA A 2 14.08 -1.04 5.03
N GLU A 3 14.58 -1.06 6.26
CA GLU A 3 14.60 -2.29 7.05
C GLU A 3 13.14 -2.62 7.43
N ASN A 4 12.67 -3.80 7.02
CA ASN A 4 11.34 -4.35 7.31
C ASN A 4 10.14 -3.66 6.63
N GLY A 5 10.33 -2.99 5.49
CA GLY A 5 9.25 -2.34 4.73
C GLY A 5 8.69 -1.07 5.41
N GLN A 6 9.43 -0.53 6.38
CA GLN A 6 9.07 0.70 7.07
C GLN A 6 9.99 1.83 6.55
N VAL A 7 9.39 2.87 5.97
CA VAL A 7 10.16 4.00 5.42
C VAL A 7 10.59 4.92 6.56
N VAL A 8 11.90 5.02 6.76
CA VAL A 8 12.51 5.93 7.73
C VAL A 8 12.94 7.20 7.00
N LEU A 9 12.42 8.35 7.45
CA LEU A 9 12.79 9.67 6.92
C LEU A 9 13.66 10.40 7.95
N PRO A 10 14.77 11.02 7.54
CA PRO A 10 15.54 11.88 8.44
C PRO A 10 14.79 13.20 8.70
N ARG A 11 14.97 13.80 9.88
CA ARG A 11 14.35 15.08 10.24
C ARG A 11 14.85 16.22 9.34
N PRO A 12 13.98 17.12 8.84
CA PRO A 12 14.42 18.26 8.02
C PRO A 12 15.38 19.17 8.81
N GLY A 13 16.56 19.44 8.26
CA GLY A 13 17.53 20.38 8.82
C GLY A 13 18.73 19.76 9.54
N THR A 14 18.73 18.44 9.81
CA THR A 14 19.84 17.76 10.51
C THR A 14 20.76 16.95 9.59
N VAL A 15 20.34 16.65 8.36
CA VAL A 15 21.06 15.75 7.42
C VAL A 15 21.37 16.38 6.07
N ASP A 16 22.31 15.76 5.35
CA ASP A 16 22.62 16.07 3.95
C ASP A 16 21.38 15.95 3.06
N ILE A 17 21.19 16.95 2.18
CA ILE A 17 20.07 17.08 1.25
C ILE A 17 19.97 15.84 0.34
N ALA A 18 21.11 15.24 -0.01
CA ALA A 18 21.16 14.04 -0.84
C ALA A 18 20.45 12.84 -0.18
N MET A 19 20.67 12.62 1.13
CA MET A 19 20.03 11.52 1.86
C MET A 19 18.52 11.74 2.00
N LEU A 20 18.10 12.99 2.26
CA LEU A 20 16.69 13.35 2.35
C LEU A 20 15.96 13.16 1.00
N MET A 21 16.60 13.52 -0.12
CA MET A 21 16.05 13.27 -1.45
C MET A 21 15.88 11.78 -1.72
N GLN A 22 16.86 10.95 -1.36
CA GLN A 22 16.76 9.51 -1.57
C GLN A 22 15.63 8.90 -0.75
N ALA A 23 15.51 9.28 0.52
CA ALA A 23 14.44 8.79 1.40
C ALA A 23 13.03 9.19 0.89
N LYS A 24 12.88 10.41 0.34
CA LYS A 24 11.64 10.84 -0.32
C LYS A 24 11.32 10.04 -1.58
N LYS A 25 12.33 9.72 -2.40
CA LYS A 25 12.15 8.90 -3.60
C LYS A 25 11.69 7.49 -3.23
N ASP A 26 12.27 6.90 -2.19
CA ASP A 26 11.90 5.57 -1.73
C ASP A 26 10.47 5.57 -1.17
N LEU A 27 10.08 6.58 -0.38
CA LEU A 27 8.69 6.74 0.05
C LEU A 27 7.71 6.82 -1.13
N ALA A 28 8.05 7.60 -2.15
CA ALA A 28 7.20 7.76 -3.33
C ALA A 28 7.01 6.43 -4.07
N LYS A 29 8.06 5.61 -4.17
CA LYS A 29 7.98 4.27 -4.78
C LYS A 29 7.05 3.35 -3.98
N GLU A 30 7.21 3.28 -2.67
CA GLU A 30 6.35 2.45 -1.81
C GLU A 30 4.88 2.85 -1.93
N LYS A 31 4.60 4.15 -1.96
CA LYS A 31 3.24 4.66 -2.18
C LYS A 31 2.69 4.24 -3.55
N MET A 32 3.51 4.27 -4.60
CA MET A 32 3.07 3.82 -5.92
C MET A 32 2.76 2.31 -5.92
N ILE A 33 3.57 1.52 -5.23
CA ILE A 33 3.36 0.07 -5.07
C ILE A 33 2.06 -0.20 -4.30
N SER A 34 1.82 0.48 -3.16
CA SER A 34 0.59 0.28 -2.37
C SER A 34 -0.67 0.66 -3.16
N HIS A 35 -0.65 1.75 -3.92
CA HIS A 35 -1.78 2.09 -4.78
C HIS A 35 -2.00 1.06 -5.91
N GLN A 36 -0.92 0.53 -6.50
CA GLN A 36 -1.03 -0.43 -7.58
C GLN A 36 -1.54 -1.80 -7.10
N THR A 37 -1.11 -2.25 -5.93
CA THR A 37 -1.61 -3.50 -5.32
C THR A 37 -3.10 -3.44 -5.04
N VAL A 38 -3.60 -2.32 -4.51
CA VAL A 38 -5.06 -2.11 -4.31
C VAL A 38 -5.83 -2.15 -5.63
N LYS A 39 -5.27 -1.62 -6.72
CA LYS A 39 -5.91 -1.67 -8.04
C LYS A 39 -6.01 -3.09 -8.59
N LEU A 40 -4.93 -3.88 -8.49
CA LEU A 40 -4.94 -5.27 -8.91
C LEU A 40 -6.00 -6.07 -8.16
N LEU A 41 -6.07 -5.91 -6.83
CA LEU A 41 -7.07 -6.59 -6.02
C LEU A 41 -8.50 -6.15 -6.37
N ARG A 42 -8.70 -4.88 -6.72
CA ARG A 42 -9.99 -4.36 -7.20
C ARG A 42 -10.41 -5.03 -8.52
N GLU A 43 -9.47 -5.18 -9.45
CA GLU A 43 -9.70 -5.85 -10.73
C GLU A 43 -10.07 -7.32 -10.49
N GLU A 44 -9.37 -8.01 -9.58
CA GLU A 44 -9.67 -9.40 -9.23
C GLU A 44 -11.07 -9.56 -8.60
N VAL A 45 -11.48 -8.65 -7.71
CA VAL A 45 -12.85 -8.63 -7.17
C VAL A 45 -13.88 -8.43 -8.28
N ALA A 46 -13.63 -7.51 -9.22
CA ALA A 46 -14.52 -7.25 -10.33
C ALA A 46 -14.63 -8.46 -11.27
N GLU A 47 -13.52 -9.12 -11.58
CA GLU A 47 -13.50 -10.35 -12.35
C GLU A 47 -14.27 -11.48 -11.65
N CYS A 48 -14.06 -11.65 -10.35
CA CYS A 48 -14.77 -12.67 -9.58
C CYS A 48 -16.29 -12.43 -9.62
N TYR A 49 -16.71 -11.16 -9.51
CA TYR A 49 -18.12 -10.78 -9.62
C TYR A 49 -18.69 -11.13 -10.99
N MET A 50 -17.98 -10.79 -12.08
CA MET A 50 -18.41 -11.08 -13.45
C MET A 50 -18.47 -12.58 -13.75
N LYS A 51 -17.53 -13.37 -13.22
CA LYS A 51 -17.47 -14.83 -13.43
C LYS A 51 -18.56 -15.59 -12.68
N ASN A 52 -18.84 -15.20 -11.43
CA ASN A 52 -19.75 -15.96 -10.55
C ASN A 52 -21.20 -15.48 -10.60
N GLY A 53 -21.48 -14.29 -11.15
CA GLY A 53 -22.83 -13.74 -11.24
C GLY A 53 -23.52 -13.75 -9.88
N VAL A 54 -24.74 -14.31 -9.79
CA VAL A 54 -25.55 -14.34 -8.56
C VAL A 54 -24.83 -15.00 -7.37
N ASN A 55 -23.89 -15.92 -7.62
CA ASN A 55 -23.17 -16.64 -6.55
C ASN A 55 -21.99 -15.86 -5.95
N HIS A 56 -21.74 -14.63 -6.40
CA HIS A 56 -20.58 -13.83 -5.99
C HIS A 56 -20.49 -13.60 -4.46
N PHE A 57 -21.62 -13.61 -3.73
CA PHE A 57 -21.65 -13.39 -2.29
C PHE A 57 -20.87 -14.43 -1.49
N VAL A 58 -20.86 -15.68 -1.95
CA VAL A 58 -20.16 -16.79 -1.31
C VAL A 58 -18.79 -16.98 -1.95
N ALA A 59 -18.73 -17.03 -3.28
CA ALA A 59 -17.51 -17.32 -4.03
C ALA A 59 -16.44 -16.22 -3.90
N CYS A 60 -16.84 -14.95 -3.93
CA CYS A 60 -15.92 -13.80 -3.87
C CYS A 60 -15.72 -13.24 -2.46
N LYS A 61 -16.23 -13.94 -1.42
CA LYS A 61 -16.25 -13.42 -0.04
C LYS A 61 -14.85 -13.09 0.48
N ALA A 62 -13.90 -14.00 0.32
CA ALA A 62 -12.53 -13.85 0.82
C ALA A 62 -11.83 -12.65 0.20
N ILE A 63 -11.80 -12.57 -1.14
CA ILE A 63 -11.14 -11.49 -1.90
C ILE A 63 -11.81 -10.14 -1.59
N ARG A 64 -13.14 -10.12 -1.46
CA ARG A 64 -13.88 -8.92 -1.07
C ARG A 64 -13.52 -8.44 0.34
N GLU A 65 -13.37 -9.36 1.29
CA GLU A 65 -13.01 -9.03 2.67
C GLU A 65 -11.58 -8.52 2.78
N GLU A 66 -10.65 -9.12 2.03
CA GLU A 66 -9.27 -8.64 1.90
C GLU A 66 -9.21 -7.24 1.30
N TYR A 67 -9.90 -7.02 0.17
CA TYR A 67 -10.00 -5.70 -0.46
C TYR A 67 -10.59 -4.66 0.48
N ALA A 68 -11.67 -5.01 1.20
CA ALA A 68 -12.31 -4.13 2.16
C ALA A 68 -11.39 -3.80 3.35
N ALA A 69 -10.59 -4.75 3.82
CA ALA A 69 -9.62 -4.51 4.89
C ALA A 69 -8.51 -3.54 4.42
N LEU A 70 -7.98 -3.77 3.21
CA LEU A 70 -6.90 -2.96 2.65
C LEU A 70 -7.32 -1.52 2.35
N VAL A 71 -8.54 -1.32 1.83
CA VAL A 71 -9.06 0.02 1.50
C VAL A 71 -9.44 0.82 2.77
N LYS A 72 -9.78 0.13 3.86
CA LYS A 72 -10.05 0.79 5.15
C LYS A 72 -8.79 1.26 5.84
N ASP A 73 -7.65 0.65 5.56
CA ASP A 73 -6.35 1.08 6.09
C ASP A 73 -5.96 2.43 5.47
N PRO A 74 -5.72 3.49 6.28
CA PRO A 74 -5.26 4.78 5.79
C PRO A 74 -3.98 4.73 4.95
N TRP A 75 -3.15 3.70 5.16
CA TRP A 75 -1.87 3.53 4.48
C TRP A 75 -1.91 2.50 3.34
N LEU A 76 -3.09 1.92 3.05
CA LEU A 76 -3.28 0.93 2.00
C LEU A 76 -2.29 -0.25 2.10
N GLY A 77 -2.03 -0.72 3.33
CA GLY A 77 -1.07 -1.79 3.62
C GLY A 77 0.38 -1.34 3.75
N MET A 78 0.70 -0.07 3.53
CA MET A 78 2.03 0.47 3.78
C MET A 78 2.26 0.69 5.28
N LYS A 79 3.47 0.43 5.78
CA LYS A 79 3.81 0.75 7.17
C LYS A 79 3.90 2.27 7.38
N PRO A 80 3.48 2.78 8.55
CA PRO A 80 3.58 4.21 8.85
C PRO A 80 5.03 4.67 8.90
N ILE A 81 5.24 5.89 8.43
CA ILE A 81 6.55 6.55 8.36
C ILE A 81 7.10 6.77 9.76
N LYS A 82 8.39 6.49 9.96
CA LYS A 82 9.11 6.88 11.18
C LYS A 82 10.13 7.96 10.86
N TYR A 83 10.21 8.96 11.73
CA TYR A 83 11.28 9.94 11.67
C TYR A 83 12.47 9.45 12.50
N GLN A 84 13.66 9.57 11.94
CA GLN A 84 14.90 9.37 12.68
C GLN A 84 15.47 10.73 13.10
N ASP A 85 15.96 10.79 14.34
CA ASP A 85 16.62 11.96 14.91
C ASP A 85 18.07 12.07 14.47
#